data_AF-Q8N5A5-F1
#
_entry.id   AF-Q8N5A5-F1
#
_cell.length_a   1.000
_cell.length_b   1.000
_cell.length_c   1.000
_cell.angle_alpha   90.00
_cell.angle_beta   90.00
_cell.angle_gamma   90.00
#
_symmetry.space_group_name_H-M   'P 1'
#
loop_
_entity.id
_entity.type
_entity.pdbx_description
1 polymer ?
#
loop_
_entity_poly.entity_id
_entity_poly.type
_entity_poly.pdbx_seq_one_letter_code
_entity_poly.pdbx_strand_id
1 'polypeptide(L)'
;MDEESLESALQTYRAQLQQVELALGAGLDSSEQADLRQLQGDLKELIELTEASLVSVRKSSLLAALDEERPGRQEDAEYQAFREAITEAVEAPAAARGSGSETVPKAEAGPESAAGGQEEEEGEDEEELSGTKVSAPYYSSWGTLEYHNAMVVGTEEAEDGSAGVRVLYLYPTHKSLKPCPFFLEGKCRFKENCRFSHGQVVSLDELRPFQDPDLSSLQAGSACLAKHQDGLWHAARITDVDNGYYTVKFDSLLLREAVVEGDGILPPLRTEATESDSDSDGTGDSSYARVVGSDAVDSAQSSALCPSLAVVGSDAVDSGTCSSAFAGWEVHTRGIGSRLLTKMGYEFGKGLGRHAEGRVEPIHAVVLPRGKSLDQCVETLQKQTRVGKAGTNKPPRCRGRGARPGGRPAPRNVFDFLNEKLQGQAPGALEAGAAPAGRRSKDMYHASKSAKRALSLRLFQTEEKIERTQRDIRSIQEALARNAGRHSVASAQLQEKLAGAQRQLGQLRAQEAGLQQEQRKADTHKKMTEF
;
A
#
# COMPACT_ATOMS: atom_id res chain seq x y z
N MET A 1 -37.41 4.75 4.39
CA MET A 1 -37.43 4.36 5.82
C MET A 1 -37.55 5.65 6.58
N ASP A 2 -38.73 5.91 7.13
CA ASP A 2 -39.01 7.19 7.77
C ASP A 2 -38.40 7.19 9.17
N GLU A 3 -37.78 8.31 9.55
CA GLU A 3 -37.13 8.47 10.87
C GLU A 3 -38.14 8.23 12.00
N GLU A 4 -39.34 8.79 11.87
CA GLU A 4 -40.44 8.63 12.84
C GLU A 4 -40.87 7.17 13.01
N SER A 5 -40.85 6.39 11.91
CA SER A 5 -41.20 4.97 11.96
C SER A 5 -40.19 4.17 12.77
N LEU A 6 -38.89 4.47 12.63
CA LEU A 6 -37.83 3.80 13.40
C LEU A 6 -37.87 4.19 14.88
N GLU A 7 -38.15 5.45 15.18
CA GLU A 7 -38.32 5.90 16.57
C GLU A 7 -39.52 5.23 17.27
N SER A 8 -40.66 5.12 16.58
CA SER A 8 -41.84 4.44 17.12
C SER A 8 -41.59 2.94 17.35
N ALA A 9 -40.84 2.29 16.46
CA ALA A 9 -40.43 0.90 16.61
C ALA A 9 -39.51 0.73 17.84
N LEU A 10 -38.51 1.61 18.01
CA LEU A 10 -37.62 1.60 19.17
C LEU A 10 -38.36 1.76 20.49
N GLN A 11 -39.35 2.66 20.55
CA GLN A 11 -40.19 2.81 21.74
C GLN A 11 -40.96 1.53 22.06
N THR A 12 -41.49 0.86 21.03
CA THR A 12 -42.22 -0.40 21.16
C THR A 12 -41.32 -1.52 21.69
N TYR A 13 -40.12 -1.69 21.11
CA TYR A 13 -39.17 -2.73 21.55
C TYR A 13 -38.65 -2.48 22.96
N ARG A 14 -38.40 -1.22 23.33
CA ARG A 14 -38.00 -0.86 24.71
C ARG A 14 -39.11 -1.16 25.72
N ALA A 15 -40.38 -0.90 25.36
CA ALA A 15 -41.51 -1.24 26.22
C ALA A 15 -41.66 -2.76 26.38
N GLN A 16 -41.49 -3.54 25.31
CA GLN A 16 -41.51 -5.01 25.36
C GLN A 16 -40.35 -5.55 26.22
N LEU A 17 -39.15 -4.99 26.09
CA LEU A 17 -37.99 -5.38 26.89
C LEU A 17 -38.24 -5.14 28.39
N GLN A 18 -38.84 -4.01 28.76
CA GLN A 18 -39.24 -3.76 30.15
C GLN A 18 -40.27 -4.77 30.66
N GLN A 19 -41.23 -5.18 29.83
CA GLN A 19 -42.22 -6.22 30.20
C GLN A 19 -41.55 -7.58 30.43
N VAL A 20 -40.58 -7.96 29.59
CA VAL A 20 -39.81 -9.21 29.74
C VAL A 20 -38.94 -9.17 31.00
N GLU A 21 -38.32 -8.04 31.32
CA GLU A 21 -37.53 -7.86 32.55
C GLU A 21 -38.40 -7.95 33.81
N LEU A 22 -39.61 -7.40 33.79
CA LEU A 22 -40.59 -7.55 34.87
C LEU A 22 -41.04 -9.01 35.03
N ALA A 23 -41.27 -9.73 33.94
CA ALA A 23 -41.64 -11.15 33.96
C ALA A 23 -40.51 -12.03 34.52
N LEU A 24 -39.25 -11.76 34.15
CA LEU A 24 -38.08 -12.43 34.71
C LEU A 24 -37.92 -12.19 36.23
N GLY A 25 -38.40 -11.05 36.73
CA GLY A 25 -38.43 -10.73 38.17
C GLY A 25 -39.57 -11.41 38.96
N ALA A 26 -40.61 -11.92 38.29
CA ALA A 26 -41.82 -12.45 38.93
C ALA A 26 -41.72 -13.92 39.40
N GLY A 27 -40.59 -14.59 39.17
CA GLY A 27 -40.33 -15.94 39.69
C GLY A 27 -41.05 -17.08 38.95
N LEU A 28 -40.91 -17.11 37.62
CA LEU A 28 -41.47 -18.14 36.73
C LEU A 28 -40.69 -19.46 36.76
N ASP A 29 -41.26 -20.51 36.17
CA ASP A 29 -40.63 -21.84 36.08
C ASP A 29 -39.31 -21.82 35.29
N SER A 30 -38.40 -22.75 35.58
CA SER A 30 -37.04 -22.74 34.98
C SER A 30 -37.02 -22.83 33.44
N SER A 31 -38.06 -23.42 32.82
CA SER A 31 -38.23 -23.47 31.37
C SER A 31 -38.60 -22.09 30.82
N GLU A 32 -39.62 -21.47 31.40
CA GLU A 32 -40.14 -20.16 30.99
C GLU A 32 -39.09 -19.06 31.20
N GLN A 33 -38.25 -19.18 32.24
CA GLN A 33 -37.13 -18.27 32.46
C GLN A 33 -36.08 -18.35 31.33
N ALA A 34 -35.81 -19.54 30.79
CA ALA A 34 -34.85 -19.70 29.69
C ALA A 34 -35.36 -19.02 28.41
N ASP A 35 -36.63 -19.24 28.07
CA ASP A 35 -37.28 -18.64 26.91
C ASP A 35 -37.32 -17.11 27.02
N LEU A 36 -37.64 -16.58 28.21
CA LEU A 36 -37.64 -15.14 28.45
C LEU A 36 -36.24 -14.52 28.42
N ARG A 37 -35.19 -15.27 28.81
CA ARG A 37 -33.80 -14.79 28.68
C ARG A 37 -33.35 -14.76 27.23
N GLN A 38 -33.77 -15.73 26.42
CA GLN A 38 -33.53 -15.70 24.98
C GLN A 38 -34.23 -14.49 24.35
N LEU A 39 -35.52 -14.31 24.65
CA LEU A 39 -36.30 -13.16 24.16
C LEU A 39 -35.70 -11.81 24.59
N GLN A 40 -35.13 -11.72 25.81
CA GLN A 40 -34.41 -10.53 26.26
C GLN A 40 -33.16 -10.26 25.41
N GLY A 41 -32.42 -11.31 25.03
CA GLY A 41 -31.28 -11.21 24.14
C GLY A 41 -31.68 -10.71 22.75
N ASP A 42 -32.69 -11.36 22.16
CA ASP A 42 -33.21 -11.03 20.83
C ASP A 42 -33.73 -9.58 20.77
N LEU A 43 -34.45 -9.12 21.80
CA LEU A 43 -34.93 -7.73 21.87
C LEU A 43 -33.79 -6.71 21.99
N LYS A 44 -32.70 -7.03 22.69
CA LYS A 44 -31.52 -6.15 22.79
C LYS A 44 -30.82 -6.01 21.44
N GLU A 45 -30.65 -7.13 20.73
CA GLU A 45 -30.07 -7.14 19.39
C GLU A 45 -30.94 -6.36 18.40
N LEU A 46 -32.27 -6.53 18.46
CA LEU A 46 -33.20 -5.79 17.60
C LEU A 46 -33.15 -4.27 17.85
N ILE A 47 -33.02 -3.86 19.12
CA ILE A 47 -32.84 -2.45 19.48
C ILE A 47 -31.53 -1.91 18.91
N GLU A 48 -30.43 -2.64 19.03
CA GLU A 48 -29.12 -2.22 18.50
C GLU A 48 -29.15 -2.05 16.97
N LEU A 49 -29.75 -2.99 16.24
CA LEU A 49 -29.90 -2.94 14.78
C LEU A 49 -30.80 -1.78 14.33
N THR A 50 -31.86 -1.49 15.07
CA THR A 50 -32.77 -0.38 14.74
C THR A 50 -32.18 0.99 15.10
N GLU A 51 -31.41 1.10 16.18
CA GLU A 51 -30.62 2.30 16.51
C GLU A 51 -29.55 2.57 15.44
N ALA A 52 -28.83 1.54 14.98
CA ALA A 52 -27.85 1.67 13.89
C ALA A 52 -28.52 2.14 12.58
N SER A 53 -29.69 1.59 12.25
CA SER A 53 -30.48 2.00 11.08
C SER A 53 -30.92 3.46 11.18
N LEU A 54 -31.35 3.92 12.36
CA LEU A 54 -31.75 5.29 12.61
C LEU A 54 -30.59 6.28 12.47
N VAL A 55 -29.40 5.92 12.99
CA VAL A 55 -28.18 6.74 12.80
C VAL A 55 -27.80 6.84 11.32
N SER A 56 -27.94 5.74 10.57
CA SER A 56 -27.68 5.73 9.13
C SER A 56 -28.63 6.66 8.37
N VAL A 57 -29.94 6.58 8.65
CA VAL A 57 -30.95 7.46 8.04
C VAL A 57 -30.69 8.93 8.38
N ARG A 58 -30.43 9.27 9.65
CA ARG A 58 -30.07 10.64 10.07
C ARG A 58 -28.83 11.16 9.37
N LYS A 59 -27.79 10.32 9.23
CA LYS A 59 -26.57 10.68 8.52
C LYS A 59 -26.85 10.98 7.05
N SER A 60 -27.63 10.14 6.37
CA SER A 60 -28.02 10.35 4.97
C SER A 60 -28.85 11.63 4.78
N SER A 61 -29.76 11.92 5.70
CA SER A 61 -30.57 13.16 5.70
C SER A 61 -29.71 14.41 5.89
N LEU A 62 -28.75 14.38 6.81
CA LEU A 62 -27.79 15.48 7.00
C LEU A 62 -26.87 15.68 5.79
N LEU A 63 -26.43 14.60 5.13
CA LEU A 63 -25.63 14.71 3.92
C LEU A 63 -26.45 15.32 2.77
N ALA A 64 -27.70 14.91 2.60
CA ALA A 64 -28.60 15.50 1.60
C ALA A 64 -28.86 17.00 1.86
N ALA A 65 -29.03 17.40 3.13
CA ALA A 65 -29.19 18.81 3.49
C ALA A 65 -27.94 19.65 3.20
N LEU A 66 -26.74 19.09 3.35
CA LEU A 66 -25.48 19.77 3.02
C LEU A 66 -25.26 19.89 1.51
N ASP A 67 -25.75 18.92 0.72
CA ASP A 67 -25.70 18.99 -0.74
C ASP A 67 -26.71 20.02 -1.29
N GLU A 68 -27.89 20.17 -0.68
CA GLU A 68 -28.91 21.18 -1.05
C GLU A 68 -28.51 22.62 -0.65
N GLU A 69 -27.78 22.81 0.44
CA GLU A 69 -27.26 24.15 0.83
C GLU A 69 -26.10 24.65 -0.03
N ARG A 70 -25.65 23.85 -1.01
CA ARG A 70 -24.73 24.31 -2.06
C ARG A 70 -25.54 24.79 -3.27
N PRO A 71 -25.73 26.11 -3.46
CA PRO A 71 -26.30 26.61 -4.70
C PRO A 71 -25.31 26.29 -5.83
N GLY A 72 -25.60 25.23 -6.58
CA GLY A 72 -24.89 24.74 -7.76
C GLY A 72 -24.97 25.70 -8.96
N ARG A 73 -24.63 26.98 -8.73
CA ARG A 73 -24.63 28.02 -9.76
C ARG A 73 -23.49 29.03 -9.65
N GLN A 74 -22.68 28.97 -8.59
CA GLN A 74 -21.61 29.95 -8.37
C GLN A 74 -20.20 29.32 -8.32
N GLU A 75 -20.06 28.09 -7.85
CA GLU A 75 -18.78 27.37 -7.86
C GLU A 75 -18.35 27.03 -9.31
N ASP A 76 -19.30 26.69 -10.19
CA ASP A 76 -19.00 26.44 -11.61
C ASP A 76 -18.60 27.70 -12.37
N ALA A 77 -19.13 28.86 -11.98
CA ALA A 77 -18.82 30.14 -12.62
C ALA A 77 -17.42 30.66 -12.22
N GLU A 78 -17.02 30.52 -10.95
CA GLU A 78 -15.65 30.86 -10.52
C GLU A 78 -14.62 29.86 -11.07
N TYR A 79 -14.96 28.56 -11.15
CA TYR A 79 -14.07 27.55 -11.72
C TYR A 79 -13.92 27.69 -13.25
N GLN A 80 -15.00 28.04 -13.95
CA GLN A 80 -14.96 28.38 -15.38
C GLN A 80 -14.19 29.69 -15.61
N ALA A 81 -14.44 30.74 -14.83
CA ALA A 81 -13.71 32.00 -14.93
C ALA A 81 -12.21 31.83 -14.64
N PHE A 82 -11.83 30.92 -13.73
CA PHE A 82 -10.43 30.60 -13.47
C PHE A 82 -9.78 29.81 -14.62
N ARG A 83 -10.50 28.88 -15.25
CA ARG A 83 -10.02 28.18 -16.47
C ARG A 83 -9.90 29.14 -17.66
N GLU A 84 -10.84 30.06 -17.82
CA GLU A 84 -10.81 31.10 -18.85
C GLU A 84 -9.66 32.09 -18.60
N ALA A 85 -9.40 32.50 -17.35
CA ALA A 85 -8.28 33.38 -17.04
C ALA A 85 -6.90 32.73 -17.26
N ILE A 86 -6.77 31.41 -17.09
CA ILE A 86 -5.54 30.67 -17.40
C ILE A 86 -5.35 30.54 -18.92
N THR A 87 -6.42 30.31 -19.67
CA THR A 87 -6.35 30.20 -21.14
C THR A 87 -6.16 31.56 -21.82
N GLU A 88 -6.77 32.63 -21.32
CA GLU A 88 -6.60 34.01 -21.82
C GLU A 88 -5.20 34.60 -21.46
N ALA A 89 -4.53 34.07 -20.43
CA ALA A 89 -3.16 34.44 -20.10
C ALA A 89 -2.10 33.76 -21.01
N VAL A 90 -2.45 32.65 -21.66
CA VAL A 90 -1.60 31.90 -22.60
C VAL A 90 -1.89 32.30 -24.06
N GLU A 91 -3.09 32.80 -24.36
CA GLU A 91 -3.50 33.25 -25.70
C GLU A 91 -3.95 34.73 -25.72
N ALA A 92 -3.00 35.67 -25.67
CA ALA A 92 -3.29 37.09 -25.96
C ALA A 92 -2.22 37.74 -26.85
N PRO A 93 -2.61 38.61 -27.82
CA PRO A 93 -2.22 38.45 -29.22
C PRO A 93 -1.17 39.45 -29.70
N ALA A 94 -0.13 38.93 -30.38
CA ALA A 94 0.86 39.71 -31.13
C ALA A 94 0.29 40.21 -32.47
N ALA A 95 -0.70 41.11 -32.43
CA ALA A 95 -1.20 41.78 -33.63
C ALA A 95 -1.75 43.17 -33.31
N ALA A 96 -0.89 44.20 -33.30
CA ALA A 96 -1.15 45.53 -33.87
C ALA A 96 -0.07 46.56 -33.48
N ARG A 97 0.27 47.41 -34.48
CA ARG A 97 0.93 48.74 -34.40
C ARG A 97 2.47 48.75 -34.55
N GLY A 98 2.94 48.92 -35.79
CA GLY A 98 2.90 50.22 -36.48
C GLY A 98 4.08 51.17 -36.22
N SER A 99 4.99 51.19 -37.20
CA SER A 99 5.68 52.38 -37.77
C SER A 99 6.79 53.09 -36.97
N GLY A 100 8.01 53.06 -37.52
CA GLY A 100 9.10 53.97 -37.15
C GLY A 100 10.46 53.60 -37.77
N SER A 101 10.69 54.02 -39.02
CA SER A 101 11.96 54.43 -39.69
C SER A 101 13.25 54.45 -38.84
N GLU A 102 14.47 54.17 -39.33
CA GLU A 102 15.00 53.99 -40.69
C GLU A 102 16.50 53.60 -40.60
N THR A 103 17.00 53.00 -41.69
CA THR A 103 18.39 53.01 -42.21
C THR A 103 19.49 52.04 -41.69
N VAL A 104 19.55 50.84 -42.30
CA VAL A 104 20.42 50.41 -43.45
C VAL A 104 21.97 50.35 -43.27
N PRO A 105 22.65 49.37 -43.93
CA PRO A 105 23.48 48.33 -43.25
C PRO A 105 24.88 48.11 -43.90
N LYS A 106 25.49 46.93 -43.63
CA LYS A 106 26.02 45.94 -44.62
C LYS A 106 27.47 45.45 -44.36
N ALA A 107 27.60 44.13 -44.32
CA ALA A 107 28.52 43.29 -45.12
C ALA A 107 29.87 42.75 -44.54
N GLU A 108 29.90 41.41 -44.43
CA GLU A 108 30.97 40.44 -44.81
C GLU A 108 32.16 40.25 -43.83
N ALA A 109 32.73 39.07 -43.58
CA ALA A 109 32.43 37.65 -43.83
C ALA A 109 33.49 36.81 -43.07
N GLY A 110 33.11 35.63 -42.55
CA GLY A 110 33.99 34.44 -42.47
C GLY A 110 34.52 34.04 -41.08
N PRO A 111 34.59 32.73 -40.76
CA PRO A 111 34.34 32.16 -39.42
C PRO A 111 35.60 31.61 -38.71
N GLU A 112 35.50 31.35 -37.40
CA GLU A 112 36.01 30.14 -36.70
C GLU A 112 36.05 30.30 -35.16
N SER A 113 35.31 29.41 -34.48
CA SER A 113 35.46 28.95 -33.08
C SER A 113 35.08 29.85 -31.89
N ALA A 114 34.20 29.27 -31.06
CA ALA A 114 34.08 29.36 -29.60
C ALA A 114 32.79 30.02 -29.04
N ALA A 115 32.01 29.19 -28.31
CA ALA A 115 31.04 29.53 -27.26
C ALA A 115 29.85 30.43 -27.68
N GLY A 116 28.59 30.13 -27.41
CA GLY A 116 27.90 29.20 -26.53
C GLY A 116 26.47 29.72 -26.38
N GLY A 117 25.55 28.87 -25.90
CA GLY A 117 24.27 29.29 -25.32
C GLY A 117 23.15 29.60 -26.31
N GLN A 118 22.31 28.59 -26.58
CA GLN A 118 20.89 28.76 -26.90
C GLN A 118 20.21 27.38 -26.81
N GLU A 119 19.88 26.96 -25.59
CA GLU A 119 19.01 25.80 -25.31
C GLU A 119 18.27 26.07 -23.99
N GLU A 120 17.27 26.96 -23.97
CA GLU A 120 16.32 27.10 -22.85
C GLU A 120 14.97 27.66 -23.37
N GLU A 121 14.10 26.82 -23.95
CA GLU A 121 12.65 27.09 -24.06
C GLU A 121 11.77 25.85 -24.42
N GLU A 122 12.23 24.61 -24.19
CA GLU A 122 11.47 23.37 -24.50
C GLU A 122 10.99 22.60 -23.25
N GLY A 123 11.14 23.17 -22.05
CA GLY A 123 10.95 22.44 -20.78
C GLY A 123 9.57 22.54 -20.11
N GLU A 124 8.63 23.33 -20.63
CA GLU A 124 7.33 23.55 -19.96
C GLU A 124 6.23 22.60 -20.46
N ASP A 125 6.25 22.20 -21.73
CA ASP A 125 5.21 21.35 -22.33
C ASP A 125 5.36 19.86 -21.95
N GLU A 126 6.56 19.42 -21.57
CA GLU A 126 6.86 18.01 -21.27
C GLU A 126 6.20 17.52 -19.97
N GLU A 127 6.01 18.42 -18.99
CA GLU A 127 5.33 18.11 -17.73
C GLU A 127 3.80 18.13 -17.89
N GLU A 128 3.26 18.86 -18.87
CA GLU A 128 1.82 19.07 -19.02
C GLU A 128 1.09 17.83 -19.56
N LEU A 129 1.76 17.01 -20.38
CA LEU A 129 1.22 15.74 -20.86
C LEU A 129 1.38 14.60 -19.85
N SER A 130 2.29 14.74 -18.88
CA SER A 130 2.54 13.73 -17.85
C SER A 130 1.31 13.53 -16.95
N GLY A 131 0.89 12.28 -16.78
CA GLY A 131 -0.30 11.92 -16.00
C GLY A 131 -1.59 11.82 -16.82
N THR A 132 -1.58 12.17 -18.11
CA THR A 132 -2.74 12.00 -18.98
C THR A 132 -3.08 10.51 -19.16
N LYS A 133 -4.35 10.15 -18.93
CA LYS A 133 -4.86 8.79 -19.15
C LYS A 133 -5.25 8.62 -20.62
N VAL A 134 -4.73 7.58 -21.26
CA VAL A 134 -4.92 7.28 -22.68
C VAL A 134 -5.16 5.78 -22.88
N SER A 135 -5.59 5.38 -24.08
CA SER A 135 -5.63 3.97 -24.49
C SER A 135 -4.55 3.74 -25.54
N ALA A 136 -3.59 2.88 -25.23
CA ALA A 136 -2.39 2.66 -26.03
C ALA A 136 -2.33 1.24 -26.62
N PRO A 137 -1.78 1.08 -27.83
CA PRO A 137 -1.52 -0.23 -28.41
C PRO A 137 -0.55 -1.04 -27.53
N TYR A 138 -0.87 -2.31 -27.32
CA TYR A 138 -0.01 -3.30 -26.67
C TYR A 138 0.09 -4.54 -27.56
N TYR A 139 1.32 -4.93 -27.89
CA TYR A 139 1.59 -6.19 -28.56
C TYR A 139 1.69 -7.29 -27.52
N SER A 140 0.69 -8.18 -27.50
CA SER A 140 0.77 -9.39 -26.68
C SER A 140 1.93 -10.27 -27.15
N SER A 141 2.49 -11.10 -26.27
CA SER A 141 3.54 -12.06 -26.62
C SER A 141 3.15 -13.05 -27.74
N TRP A 142 1.84 -13.20 -28.03
CA TRP A 142 1.31 -13.98 -29.15
C TRP A 142 1.17 -13.20 -30.46
N GLY A 143 1.55 -11.91 -30.49
CA GLY A 143 1.50 -11.06 -31.68
C GLY A 143 0.14 -10.40 -31.94
N THR A 144 -0.84 -10.55 -31.05
CA THR A 144 -2.12 -9.83 -31.15
C THR A 144 -1.95 -8.39 -30.67
N LEU A 145 -2.40 -7.43 -31.49
CA LEU A 145 -2.46 -6.02 -31.13
C LEU A 145 -3.76 -5.76 -30.36
N GLU A 146 -3.64 -5.36 -29.10
CA GLU A 146 -4.77 -5.02 -28.23
C GLU A 146 -4.58 -3.60 -27.69
N TYR A 147 -5.66 -2.83 -27.55
CA TYR A 147 -5.60 -1.50 -26.93
C TYR A 147 -5.86 -1.62 -25.44
N HIS A 148 -4.94 -1.12 -24.64
CA HIS A 148 -5.02 -1.17 -23.17
C HIS A 148 -4.92 0.24 -22.58
N ASN A 149 -5.65 0.46 -21.49
CA ASN A 149 -5.59 1.72 -20.76
C ASN A 149 -4.21 1.93 -20.15
N ALA A 150 -3.63 3.09 -20.42
CA ALA A 150 -2.29 3.49 -20.03
C ALA A 150 -2.27 4.95 -19.56
N MET A 151 -1.14 5.37 -19.00
CA MET A 151 -0.89 6.73 -18.52
C MET A 151 0.42 7.24 -19.12
N VAL A 152 0.39 8.45 -19.67
CA VAL A 152 1.56 9.13 -20.20
C VAL A 152 2.49 9.53 -19.05
N VAL A 153 3.78 9.24 -19.18
CA VAL A 153 4.81 9.59 -18.18
C VAL A 153 5.62 10.81 -18.63
N GLY A 154 5.83 10.94 -19.94
CA GLY A 154 6.57 12.03 -20.57
C GLY A 154 6.57 11.85 -22.08
N THR A 155 6.99 12.90 -22.78
CA THR A 155 7.22 12.94 -24.22
C THR A 155 8.54 12.23 -24.56
N GLU A 156 8.54 11.44 -25.63
CA GLU A 156 9.76 10.78 -26.14
C GLU A 156 9.60 10.51 -27.64
N GLU A 157 10.67 10.67 -28.43
CA GLU A 157 10.62 10.41 -29.87
C GLU A 157 10.28 8.94 -30.16
N ALA A 158 9.27 8.72 -31.01
CA ALA A 158 8.87 7.37 -31.43
C ALA A 158 9.92 6.74 -32.37
N GLU A 159 9.83 5.43 -32.60
CA GLU A 159 10.76 4.72 -33.51
C GLU A 159 10.75 5.29 -34.95
N ASP A 160 9.63 5.89 -35.36
CA ASP A 160 9.46 6.52 -36.68
C ASP A 160 10.04 7.95 -36.76
N GLY A 161 10.60 8.49 -35.66
CA GLY A 161 11.07 9.87 -35.56
C GLY A 161 9.95 10.90 -35.43
N SER A 162 8.69 10.46 -35.30
CA SER A 162 7.56 11.32 -34.97
C SER A 162 7.51 11.61 -33.46
N ALA A 163 6.79 12.66 -33.08
CA ALA A 163 6.52 12.97 -31.69
C ALA A 163 5.75 11.80 -31.05
N GLY A 164 6.34 11.18 -30.04
CA GLY A 164 5.76 10.09 -29.28
C GLY A 164 5.63 10.44 -27.81
N VAL A 165 4.96 9.56 -27.08
CA VAL A 165 4.87 9.61 -25.63
C VAL A 165 5.18 8.25 -25.05
N ARG A 166 5.84 8.26 -23.90
CA ARG A 166 6.08 7.06 -23.12
C ARG A 166 4.87 6.77 -22.24
N VAL A 167 4.25 5.62 -22.45
CA VAL A 167 3.05 5.19 -21.73
C VAL A 167 3.34 4.02 -20.77
N LEU A 168 2.67 4.03 -19.62
CA LEU A 168 2.65 2.92 -18.64
C LEU A 168 1.24 2.36 -18.52
N TYR A 169 1.08 1.05 -18.68
CA TYR A 169 -0.21 0.38 -18.57
C TYR A 169 -0.75 0.42 -17.13
N LEU A 170 -2.02 0.82 -16.98
CA LEU A 170 -2.67 1.01 -15.68
C LEU A 170 -3.04 -0.32 -15.01
N TYR A 171 -3.26 -1.36 -15.81
CA TYR A 171 -3.76 -2.65 -15.34
C TYR A 171 -2.74 -3.79 -15.54
N PRO A 172 -1.60 -3.79 -14.84
CA PRO A 172 -0.57 -4.79 -15.05
C PRO A 172 -1.01 -6.17 -14.56
N THR A 173 -1.14 -7.12 -15.48
CA THR A 173 -1.45 -8.55 -15.19
C THR A 173 -0.21 -9.35 -14.82
N HIS A 174 0.96 -8.95 -15.33
CA HIS A 174 2.24 -9.59 -15.08
C HIS A 174 3.26 -8.64 -14.45
N LYS A 175 4.27 -9.21 -13.77
CA LYS A 175 5.33 -8.41 -13.11
C LYS A 175 6.18 -7.60 -14.09
N SER A 176 6.29 -8.06 -15.34
CA SER A 176 6.94 -7.35 -16.44
C SER A 176 6.18 -6.10 -16.86
N LEU A 177 4.85 -6.05 -16.69
CA LEU A 177 4.01 -4.89 -17.03
C LEU A 177 3.93 -3.87 -15.89
N LYS A 178 4.29 -4.25 -14.66
CA LYS A 178 4.29 -3.33 -13.53
C LYS A 178 5.32 -2.21 -13.74
N PRO A 179 4.96 -0.95 -13.48
CA PRO A 179 5.89 0.16 -13.63
C PRO A 179 7.08 0.03 -12.67
N CYS A 180 8.28 0.30 -13.17
CA CYS A 180 9.51 0.26 -12.38
C CYS A 180 9.61 1.49 -11.46
N PRO A 181 9.60 1.33 -10.11
CA PRO A 181 9.69 2.47 -9.20
C PRO A 181 11.00 3.26 -9.37
N PHE A 182 12.11 2.57 -9.65
CA PHE A 182 13.41 3.21 -9.86
C PHE A 182 13.49 3.97 -11.19
N PHE A 183 12.72 3.57 -12.20
CA PHE A 183 12.70 4.27 -13.49
C PHE A 183 11.97 5.60 -13.35
N LEU A 184 10.83 5.60 -12.66
CA LEU A 184 10.08 6.82 -12.35
C LEU A 184 10.90 7.82 -11.52
N GLU A 185 11.84 7.34 -10.69
CA GLU A 185 12.77 8.20 -9.95
C GLU A 185 14.05 8.58 -10.74
N GLY A 186 14.21 8.12 -11.99
CA GLY A 186 15.42 8.33 -12.80
C GLY A 186 16.66 7.54 -12.34
N LYS A 187 16.49 6.53 -11.49
CA LYS A 187 17.58 5.75 -10.85
C LYS A 187 17.75 4.34 -11.42
N CYS A 188 16.92 3.91 -12.36
CA CYS A 188 17.01 2.57 -12.90
C CYS A 188 18.19 2.42 -13.86
N ARG A 189 19.09 1.48 -13.56
CA ARG A 189 20.28 1.20 -14.39
C ARG A 189 20.04 0.17 -15.49
N PHE A 190 18.89 -0.52 -15.48
CA PHE A 190 18.67 -1.72 -16.29
C PHE A 190 18.04 -1.46 -17.67
N LYS A 191 17.58 -0.24 -17.96
CA LYS A 191 16.86 0.11 -19.21
C LYS A 191 15.83 -0.99 -19.55
N GLU A 192 15.88 -1.55 -20.76
CA GLU A 192 14.98 -2.61 -21.23
C GLU A 192 15.13 -3.97 -20.51
N ASN A 193 16.26 -4.23 -19.86
CA ASN A 193 16.49 -5.47 -19.10
C ASN A 193 15.96 -5.39 -17.65
N CYS A 194 15.16 -4.37 -17.34
CA CYS A 194 14.56 -4.24 -16.03
C CYS A 194 13.52 -5.35 -15.80
N ARG A 195 13.40 -5.79 -14.54
CA ARG A 195 12.37 -6.76 -14.13
C ARG A 195 10.95 -6.19 -14.21
N PHE A 196 10.84 -4.87 -14.22
CA PHE A 196 9.61 -4.08 -14.23
C PHE A 196 9.58 -3.24 -15.51
N SER A 197 8.39 -2.88 -15.97
CA SER A 197 8.18 -2.08 -17.18
C SER A 197 8.77 -0.67 -17.02
N HIS A 198 9.48 -0.21 -18.04
CA HIS A 198 9.82 1.20 -18.24
C HIS A 198 8.80 1.92 -19.14
N GLY A 199 7.69 1.26 -19.47
CA GLY A 199 6.71 1.74 -20.44
C GLY A 199 7.15 1.47 -21.87
N GLN A 200 6.24 1.79 -22.78
CA GLN A 200 6.44 1.71 -24.22
C GLN A 200 6.34 3.13 -24.79
N VAL A 201 7.18 3.46 -25.77
CA VAL A 201 7.03 4.70 -26.53
C VAL A 201 6.04 4.42 -27.67
N VAL A 202 5.01 5.24 -27.76
CA VAL A 202 3.94 5.14 -28.75
C VAL A 202 3.80 6.49 -29.45
N SER A 203 3.60 6.50 -30.77
CA SER A 203 3.34 7.74 -31.51
C SER A 203 2.01 8.35 -31.09
N LEU A 204 1.91 9.69 -31.11
CA LEU A 204 0.67 10.37 -30.74
C LEU A 204 -0.53 9.94 -31.60
N ASP A 205 -0.28 9.55 -32.86
CA ASP A 205 -1.30 9.10 -33.82
C ASP A 205 -1.93 7.74 -33.46
N GLU A 206 -1.19 6.87 -32.75
CA GLU A 206 -1.67 5.55 -32.36
C GLU A 206 -2.49 5.58 -31.07
N LEU A 207 -2.43 6.67 -30.30
CA LEU A 207 -3.17 6.81 -29.05
C LEU A 207 -4.66 7.00 -29.29
N ARG A 208 -5.46 6.38 -28.42
CA ARG A 208 -6.91 6.57 -28.36
C ARG A 208 -7.30 7.23 -27.04
N PRO A 209 -8.49 7.87 -26.97
CA PRO A 209 -9.04 8.34 -25.71
C PRO A 209 -9.15 7.20 -24.69
N PHE A 210 -8.96 7.53 -23.41
CA PHE A 210 -9.14 6.57 -22.32
C PHE A 210 -10.53 5.94 -22.37
N GLN A 211 -10.60 4.61 -22.25
CA GLN A 211 -11.88 3.89 -22.22
C GLN A 211 -12.22 3.53 -20.78
N ASP A 212 -13.22 4.19 -20.20
CA ASP A 212 -13.73 3.84 -18.88
C ASP A 212 -14.30 2.42 -18.89
N PRO A 213 -13.85 1.52 -17.98
CA PRO A 213 -14.37 0.16 -17.93
C PRO A 213 -15.87 0.13 -17.61
N ASP A 214 -16.65 -0.55 -18.45
CA ASP A 214 -18.08 -0.74 -18.19
C ASP A 214 -18.32 -1.79 -17.10
N LEU A 215 -18.61 -1.33 -15.88
CA LEU A 215 -18.88 -2.19 -14.73
C LEU A 215 -20.31 -2.74 -14.72
N SER A 216 -21.19 -2.32 -15.63
CA SER A 216 -22.62 -2.67 -15.63
C SER A 216 -22.88 -4.16 -15.86
N SER A 217 -21.95 -4.86 -16.50
CA SER A 217 -22.03 -6.30 -16.78
C SER A 217 -21.60 -7.20 -15.61
N LEU A 218 -21.05 -6.61 -14.55
CA LEU A 218 -20.47 -7.33 -13.43
C LEU A 218 -21.53 -7.62 -12.35
N GLN A 219 -21.91 -8.89 -12.24
CA GLN A 219 -22.82 -9.41 -11.21
C GLN A 219 -22.15 -10.55 -10.44
N ALA A 220 -22.75 -10.98 -9.34
CA ALA A 220 -22.32 -12.19 -8.64
C ALA A 220 -22.28 -13.39 -9.61
N GLY A 221 -21.13 -14.06 -9.67
CA GLY A 221 -20.81 -15.16 -10.59
C GLY A 221 -20.00 -14.75 -11.81
N SER A 222 -19.98 -13.46 -12.21
CA SER A 222 -19.21 -13.01 -13.37
C SER A 222 -17.70 -13.15 -13.14
N ALA A 223 -16.98 -13.53 -14.20
CA ALA A 223 -15.52 -13.45 -14.23
C ALA A 223 -15.09 -11.98 -14.33
N CYS A 224 -14.01 -11.62 -13.65
CA CYS A 224 -13.45 -10.27 -13.64
C CYS A 224 -11.93 -10.30 -13.46
N LEU A 225 -11.25 -9.19 -13.74
CA LEU A 225 -9.92 -8.94 -13.21
C LEU A 225 -10.04 -8.06 -11.97
N ALA A 226 -9.41 -8.48 -10.87
CA ALA A 226 -9.40 -7.72 -9.63
C ALA A 226 -7.98 -7.33 -9.22
N LYS A 227 -7.82 -6.11 -8.70
CA LYS A 227 -6.56 -5.60 -8.19
C LYS A 227 -6.24 -6.21 -6.83
N HIS A 228 -5.12 -6.91 -6.74
CA HIS A 228 -4.65 -7.51 -5.50
C HIS A 228 -3.64 -6.60 -4.77
N GLN A 229 -3.36 -6.87 -3.49
CA GLN A 229 -2.45 -6.09 -2.64
C GLN A 229 -1.01 -5.99 -3.16
N ASP A 230 -0.60 -6.91 -4.02
CA ASP A 230 0.71 -6.83 -4.65
C ASP A 230 0.75 -5.74 -5.74
N GLY A 231 -0.39 -5.25 -6.21
CA GLY A 231 -0.53 -4.27 -7.30
C GLY A 231 -0.60 -4.92 -8.69
N LEU A 232 -0.83 -6.23 -8.78
CA LEU A 232 -1.21 -6.90 -10.04
C LEU A 232 -2.72 -7.05 -10.12
N TRP A 233 -3.21 -7.11 -11.34
CA TRP A 233 -4.58 -7.49 -11.67
C TRP A 233 -4.63 -8.98 -11.97
N HIS A 234 -5.40 -9.73 -11.20
CA HIS A 234 -5.53 -11.18 -11.33
C HIS A 234 -6.95 -11.55 -11.76
N ALA A 235 -7.07 -12.64 -12.52
CA ALA A 235 -8.37 -13.24 -12.82
C ALA A 235 -9.05 -13.71 -11.52
N ALA A 236 -10.32 -13.32 -11.38
CA ALA A 236 -11.16 -13.62 -10.24
C ALA A 236 -12.62 -13.82 -10.69
N ARG A 237 -13.45 -14.31 -9.77
CA ARG A 237 -14.90 -14.38 -9.92
C ARG A 237 -15.56 -13.60 -8.80
N ILE A 238 -16.55 -12.78 -9.16
CA ILE A 238 -17.34 -12.02 -8.20
C ILE A 238 -18.22 -13.01 -7.44
N THR A 239 -18.17 -13.03 -6.12
CA THR A 239 -19.04 -13.85 -5.28
C THR A 239 -20.24 -13.07 -4.78
N ASP A 240 -20.06 -11.78 -4.53
CA ASP A 240 -21.11 -10.91 -4.00
C ASP A 240 -20.88 -9.45 -4.42
N VAL A 241 -21.96 -8.67 -4.53
CA VAL A 241 -21.94 -7.25 -4.91
C VAL A 241 -22.83 -6.47 -3.96
N ASP A 242 -22.24 -5.58 -3.17
CA ASP A 242 -22.95 -4.75 -2.19
C ASP A 242 -22.55 -3.29 -2.34
N ASN A 243 -23.49 -2.43 -2.77
CA ASN A 243 -23.35 -0.97 -2.82
C ASN A 243 -22.04 -0.44 -3.44
N GLY A 244 -21.53 -1.08 -4.51
CA GLY A 244 -20.28 -0.72 -5.19
C GLY A 244 -19.02 -1.41 -4.67
N TYR A 245 -19.16 -2.26 -3.65
CA TYR A 245 -18.12 -3.18 -3.20
C TYR A 245 -18.35 -4.56 -3.82
N TYR A 246 -17.32 -5.10 -4.45
CA TYR A 246 -17.34 -6.41 -5.09
C TYR A 246 -16.50 -7.36 -4.26
N THR A 247 -17.12 -8.41 -3.73
CA THR A 247 -16.38 -9.51 -3.11
C THR A 247 -15.92 -10.44 -4.21
N VAL A 248 -14.62 -10.65 -4.32
CA VAL A 248 -14.01 -11.43 -5.40
C VAL A 248 -13.20 -12.60 -4.85
N LYS A 249 -13.35 -13.74 -5.52
CA LYS A 249 -12.55 -14.94 -5.31
C LYS A 249 -11.57 -15.10 -6.46
N PHE A 250 -10.29 -14.95 -6.18
CA PHE A 250 -9.23 -15.13 -7.19
C PHE A 250 -9.14 -16.58 -7.66
N ASP A 251 -8.83 -16.77 -8.94
CA ASP A 251 -8.62 -18.10 -9.53
C ASP A 251 -7.34 -18.76 -9.01
N SER A 252 -6.36 -17.93 -8.63
CA SER A 252 -5.14 -18.39 -7.99
C SER A 252 -5.40 -18.78 -6.54
N LEU A 253 -5.28 -20.07 -6.22
CA LEU A 253 -5.44 -20.63 -4.86
C LEU A 253 -4.51 -20.01 -3.79
N LEU A 254 -3.47 -19.28 -4.22
CA LEU A 254 -2.53 -18.57 -3.34
C LEU A 254 -3.08 -17.24 -2.83
N LEU A 255 -4.10 -16.70 -3.49
CA LEU A 255 -4.72 -15.41 -3.16
C LEU A 255 -6.03 -15.68 -2.41
N ARG A 256 -6.22 -14.98 -1.29
CA ARG A 256 -7.46 -15.07 -0.51
C ARG A 256 -8.54 -14.22 -1.15
N GLU A 257 -9.79 -14.55 -0.86
CA GLU A 257 -10.93 -13.68 -1.18
C GLU A 257 -10.69 -12.26 -0.66
N ALA A 258 -11.06 -11.28 -1.48
CA ALA A 258 -10.87 -9.87 -1.18
C ALA A 258 -12.11 -9.08 -1.56
N VAL A 259 -12.36 -7.99 -0.85
CA VAL A 259 -13.40 -7.01 -1.18
C VAL A 259 -12.71 -5.85 -1.89
N VAL A 260 -13.15 -5.52 -3.10
CA VAL A 260 -12.61 -4.45 -3.94
C VAL A 260 -13.69 -3.44 -4.27
N GLU A 261 -13.32 -2.16 -4.35
CA GLU A 261 -14.19 -1.08 -4.85
C GLU A 261 -14.22 -1.09 -6.40
N GLY A 262 -15.08 -0.26 -7.00
CA GLY A 262 -15.19 -0.10 -8.46
C GLY A 262 -13.85 0.16 -9.18
N ASP A 263 -12.95 0.92 -8.55
CA ASP A 263 -11.60 1.21 -9.08
C ASP A 263 -10.68 -0.02 -9.12
N GLY A 264 -11.02 -1.06 -8.37
CA GLY A 264 -10.25 -2.28 -8.20
C GLY A 264 -10.78 -3.48 -8.99
N ILE A 265 -11.78 -3.28 -9.86
CA ILE A 265 -12.39 -4.35 -10.65
C ILE A 265 -12.52 -3.96 -12.12
N LEU A 266 -12.33 -4.95 -13.00
CA LEU A 266 -12.44 -4.81 -14.45
C LEU A 266 -13.19 -6.01 -15.03
N PRO A 267 -14.00 -5.79 -16.07
CA PRO A 267 -14.46 -6.88 -16.93
C PRO A 267 -13.27 -7.65 -17.51
N PRO A 268 -13.45 -8.93 -17.86
CA PRO A 268 -12.39 -9.72 -18.46
C PRO A 268 -11.98 -9.10 -19.80
N LEU A 269 -10.67 -8.85 -19.96
CA LEU A 269 -10.08 -8.21 -21.16
C LEU A 269 -10.34 -9.01 -22.45
N ARG A 270 -10.66 -10.29 -22.30
CA ARG A 270 -11.18 -11.14 -23.35
C ARG A 270 -12.54 -11.63 -22.90
N THR A 271 -13.57 -11.21 -23.61
CA THR A 271 -14.79 -12.01 -23.66
C THR A 271 -14.37 -13.28 -24.36
N GLU A 272 -14.07 -14.34 -23.60
CA GLU A 272 -14.15 -15.68 -24.19
C GLU A 272 -15.58 -15.75 -24.67
N ALA A 273 -15.77 -15.59 -25.98
CA ALA A 273 -17.05 -15.79 -26.59
C ALA A 273 -17.37 -17.25 -26.26
N THR A 274 -18.20 -17.46 -25.23
CA THR A 274 -19.13 -18.58 -25.26
C THR A 274 -20.03 -18.30 -26.45
N GLU A 275 -19.46 -18.56 -27.63
CA GLU A 275 -20.21 -18.74 -28.83
C GLU A 275 -21.20 -19.84 -28.50
N SER A 276 -22.43 -19.50 -28.84
CA SER A 276 -23.61 -20.27 -28.59
C SER A 276 -23.56 -21.55 -29.40
N ASP A 277 -22.82 -22.57 -28.95
CA ASP A 277 -22.88 -23.90 -29.54
C ASP A 277 -24.06 -24.66 -28.93
N SER A 278 -25.21 -24.39 -29.56
CA SER A 278 -26.40 -25.22 -29.49
C SER A 278 -26.13 -26.52 -30.26
N ASP A 279 -25.49 -27.51 -29.60
CA ASP A 279 -25.36 -28.84 -30.18
C ASP A 279 -26.19 -29.89 -29.42
N SER A 280 -27.17 -30.38 -30.17
CA SER A 280 -28.04 -31.51 -29.95
C SER A 280 -27.33 -32.75 -29.40
N ASP A 281 -27.99 -33.42 -28.45
CA ASP A 281 -27.65 -34.77 -28.00
C ASP A 281 -27.44 -35.72 -29.19
N GLY A 282 -26.22 -36.24 -29.28
CA GLY A 282 -25.78 -37.17 -30.32
C GLY A 282 -24.82 -38.18 -29.72
N THR A 283 -25.37 -39.24 -29.13
CA THR A 283 -24.65 -40.46 -28.73
C THR A 283 -23.82 -41.01 -29.89
N GLY A 284 -22.51 -41.23 -29.71
CA GLY A 284 -21.73 -41.90 -30.75
C GLY A 284 -20.22 -41.90 -30.56
N ASP A 285 -19.76 -42.87 -29.78
CA ASP A 285 -18.57 -43.68 -30.07
C ASP A 285 -17.14 -43.09 -29.97
N SER A 286 -16.31 -43.97 -29.44
CA SER A 286 -14.91 -43.87 -29.07
C SER A 286 -13.98 -43.87 -30.29
N SER A 287 -12.99 -42.97 -30.35
CA SER A 287 -11.71 -43.34 -30.96
C SER A 287 -10.55 -42.42 -30.60
N TYR A 288 -9.51 -43.08 -30.10
CA TYR A 288 -8.14 -42.67 -29.79
C TYR A 288 -7.42 -41.86 -30.87
N ALA A 289 -6.50 -40.98 -30.45
CA ALA A 289 -5.36 -40.56 -31.25
C ALA A 289 -4.09 -40.59 -30.36
N ARG A 290 -3.28 -41.65 -30.52
CA ARG A 290 -1.89 -41.75 -30.06
C ARG A 290 -1.01 -41.73 -31.29
N VAL A 291 -0.10 -40.76 -31.38
CA VAL A 291 1.00 -40.77 -32.36
C VAL A 291 2.23 -41.38 -31.71
N VAL A 292 2.84 -42.26 -32.50
CA VAL A 292 3.84 -43.29 -32.22
C VAL A 292 5.25 -42.78 -32.52
N GLY A 293 6.25 -43.37 -31.87
CA GLY A 293 7.65 -43.43 -32.32
C GLY A 293 8.59 -43.42 -31.12
N SER A 294 9.55 -44.31 -30.94
CA SER A 294 10.05 -45.47 -31.69
C SER A 294 10.92 -46.29 -30.71
N ASP A 295 11.33 -47.50 -31.13
CA ASP A 295 12.45 -48.30 -30.60
C ASP A 295 12.08 -49.23 -29.41
N ALA A 296 11.68 -50.49 -29.60
CA ALA A 296 12.39 -51.65 -30.16
C ALA A 296 13.68 -51.99 -29.39
N VAL A 297 13.65 -52.99 -28.51
CA VAL A 297 14.22 -54.35 -28.70
C VAL A 297 14.16 -55.14 -27.38
N ASP A 298 13.81 -56.43 -27.50
CA ASP A 298 14.23 -57.60 -26.70
C ASP A 298 14.11 -57.59 -25.16
N SER A 299 13.70 -58.66 -24.46
CA SER A 299 13.23 -59.98 -24.83
C SER A 299 12.78 -60.68 -23.53
N ALA A 300 11.69 -61.46 -23.64
CA ALA A 300 11.45 -62.75 -22.98
C ALA A 300 11.07 -62.86 -21.47
N GLN A 301 9.95 -63.58 -21.28
CA GLN A 301 9.55 -64.41 -20.12
C GLN A 301 9.06 -63.64 -18.89
N SER A 302 7.88 -63.85 -18.32
CA SER A 302 6.90 -64.92 -18.42
C SER A 302 5.59 -64.48 -17.74
N SER A 303 4.47 -64.70 -18.41
CA SER A 303 3.26 -65.37 -17.92
C SER A 303 2.62 -64.98 -16.57
N ALA A 304 1.31 -64.74 -16.67
CA ALA A 304 0.24 -65.16 -15.75
C ALA A 304 -0.19 -64.23 -14.59
N LEU A 305 -1.40 -63.68 -14.79
CA LEU A 305 -2.54 -63.68 -13.87
C LEU A 305 -2.42 -62.93 -12.51
N CYS A 306 -3.35 -61.97 -12.35
CA CYS A 306 -3.94 -61.44 -11.10
C CYS A 306 -4.21 -62.54 -10.04
N PRO A 307 -4.56 -62.27 -8.75
CA PRO A 307 -5.30 -61.08 -8.26
C PRO A 307 -5.05 -60.66 -6.77
N SER A 308 -5.81 -59.64 -6.34
CA SER A 308 -6.07 -59.28 -4.94
C SER A 308 -6.48 -60.49 -4.08
N LEU A 309 -6.05 -60.52 -2.81
CA LEU A 309 -6.90 -60.77 -1.64
C LEU A 309 -6.09 -60.57 -0.35
N ALA A 310 -6.73 -59.91 0.60
CA ALA A 310 -6.28 -59.73 1.97
C ALA A 310 -6.08 -61.06 2.70
N VAL A 311 -5.24 -61.07 3.75
CA VAL A 311 -5.50 -61.66 5.08
C VAL A 311 -4.18 -61.73 5.88
N VAL A 312 -4.19 -61.01 7.02
CA VAL A 312 -3.70 -61.41 8.35
C VAL A 312 -2.29 -61.99 8.51
N GLY A 313 -1.53 -61.41 9.44
CA GLY A 313 -0.73 -62.21 10.38
C GLY A 313 0.65 -61.69 10.74
N SER A 314 0.77 -61.28 11.99
CA SER A 314 1.93 -61.39 12.90
C SER A 314 3.28 -60.75 12.57
N ASP A 315 3.66 -59.87 13.51
CA ASP A 315 4.96 -59.84 14.19
C ASP A 315 6.23 -59.71 13.33
N ALA A 316 6.57 -58.46 13.00
CA ALA A 316 7.97 -58.08 12.84
C ALA A 316 8.13 -56.57 13.05
N VAL A 317 8.68 -56.23 14.21
CA VAL A 317 9.71 -55.20 14.43
C VAL A 317 9.77 -54.01 13.45
N ASP A 318 9.55 -52.83 14.04
CA ASP A 318 10.49 -51.71 13.95
C ASP A 318 10.74 -51.09 12.56
N SER A 319 10.02 -50.00 12.23
CA SER A 319 10.58 -48.82 11.54
C SER A 319 9.52 -47.74 11.26
N GLY A 320 9.62 -46.63 11.99
CA GLY A 320 9.39 -45.25 11.54
C GLY A 320 8.19 -44.96 10.64
N THR A 321 7.15 -44.38 11.24
CA THR A 321 6.03 -43.68 10.59
C THR A 321 6.52 -42.65 9.55
N CYS A 322 6.60 -43.06 8.28
CA CYS A 322 6.72 -42.15 7.14
C CYS A 322 5.31 -41.82 6.64
N SER A 323 4.87 -40.61 6.92
CA SER A 323 3.59 -40.07 6.45
C SER A 323 3.51 -40.17 4.92
N SER A 324 2.39 -40.72 4.42
CA SER A 324 2.05 -40.90 2.99
C SER A 324 2.13 -39.62 2.13
N ALA A 325 2.46 -38.46 2.71
CA ALA A 325 2.67 -37.19 2.02
C ALA A 325 4.12 -36.96 1.54
N PHE A 326 5.11 -37.69 2.06
CA PHE A 326 6.51 -37.53 1.63
C PHE A 326 6.68 -38.01 0.18
N ALA A 327 7.31 -37.18 -0.66
CA ALA A 327 7.51 -37.39 -2.10
C ALA A 327 6.29 -37.18 -3.03
N GLY A 328 5.21 -36.52 -2.57
CA GLY A 328 4.08 -36.17 -3.46
C GLY A 328 4.45 -35.31 -4.70
N TRP A 329 5.56 -34.57 -4.66
CA TRP A 329 6.10 -33.83 -5.82
C TRP A 329 6.65 -34.75 -6.92
N GLU A 330 6.90 -36.02 -6.62
CA GLU A 330 7.39 -36.99 -7.61
C GLU A 330 6.33 -37.40 -8.63
N VAL A 331 5.06 -37.10 -8.36
CA VAL A 331 4.01 -37.18 -9.40
C VAL A 331 4.29 -36.19 -10.55
N HIS A 332 4.99 -35.09 -10.27
CA HIS A 332 5.28 -34.02 -11.23
C HIS A 332 6.74 -34.04 -11.73
N THR A 333 7.57 -34.96 -11.25
CA THR A 333 8.98 -35.09 -11.67
C THR A 333 9.29 -36.54 -12.02
N ARG A 334 10.31 -36.81 -12.84
CA ARG A 334 10.63 -38.18 -13.30
C ARG A 334 11.33 -39.06 -12.23
N GLY A 335 10.98 -38.88 -10.94
CA GLY A 335 11.60 -39.57 -9.81
C GLY A 335 13.09 -39.24 -9.60
N ILE A 336 13.56 -38.09 -10.10
CA ILE A 336 14.98 -37.70 -9.97
C ILE A 336 15.35 -37.47 -8.50
N GLY A 337 14.44 -36.90 -7.71
CA GLY A 337 14.63 -36.65 -6.27
C GLY A 337 14.84 -37.94 -5.47
N SER A 338 13.90 -38.88 -5.51
CA SER A 338 13.98 -40.18 -4.83
C SER A 338 15.18 -41.00 -5.29
N ARG A 339 15.48 -41.03 -6.59
CA ARG A 339 16.67 -41.71 -7.11
C ARG A 339 17.96 -41.11 -6.54
N LEU A 340 18.05 -39.78 -6.44
CA LEU A 340 19.21 -39.12 -5.85
C LEU A 340 19.32 -39.39 -4.35
N LEU A 341 18.21 -39.34 -3.61
CA LEU A 341 18.15 -39.68 -2.19
C LEU A 341 18.61 -41.12 -1.94
N THR A 342 18.10 -42.07 -2.72
CA THR A 342 18.49 -43.48 -2.65
C THR A 342 19.99 -43.66 -2.95
N LYS A 343 20.51 -42.95 -3.96
CA LYS A 343 21.94 -42.97 -4.31
C LYS A 343 22.83 -42.41 -3.19
N MET A 344 22.31 -41.51 -2.35
CA MET A 344 23.01 -40.96 -1.18
C MET A 344 22.81 -41.80 0.10
N GLY A 345 22.05 -42.91 0.03
CA GLY A 345 21.81 -43.83 1.15
C GLY A 345 20.56 -43.50 1.98
N TYR A 346 19.60 -42.73 1.45
CA TYR A 346 18.31 -42.55 2.10
C TYR A 346 17.44 -43.79 1.90
N GLU A 347 16.99 -44.38 3.00
CA GLU A 347 15.96 -45.43 2.98
C GLU A 347 14.63 -44.78 3.39
N PHE A 348 13.55 -45.05 2.64
CA PHE A 348 12.21 -44.57 2.98
C PHE A 348 11.86 -45.00 4.42
N GLY A 349 11.46 -44.05 5.28
CA GLY A 349 11.22 -44.33 6.72
C GLY A 349 12.41 -44.00 7.63
N LYS A 350 13.62 -43.86 7.09
CA LYS A 350 14.86 -43.67 7.85
C LYS A 350 15.57 -42.38 7.46
N GLY A 351 16.38 -41.87 8.38
CA GLY A 351 17.21 -40.70 8.13
C GLY A 351 18.37 -40.96 7.19
N LEU A 352 18.85 -39.92 6.50
CA LEU A 352 20.13 -39.98 5.79
C LEU A 352 21.30 -40.05 6.80
N GLY A 353 22.20 -41.03 6.66
CA GLY A 353 23.41 -41.15 7.49
C GLY A 353 23.82 -42.60 7.73
N ARG A 354 25.07 -42.84 8.17
CA ARG A 354 25.62 -44.19 8.42
C ARG A 354 24.77 -45.03 9.38
N HIS A 355 24.15 -44.40 10.37
CA HIS A 355 23.30 -45.05 11.36
C HIS A 355 21.83 -44.61 11.26
N ALA A 356 21.38 -44.17 10.07
CA ALA A 356 20.02 -43.67 9.85
C ALA A 356 19.63 -42.45 10.73
N GLU A 357 20.62 -41.69 11.20
CA GLU A 357 20.45 -40.59 12.17
C GLU A 357 19.80 -39.33 11.59
N GLY A 358 19.69 -39.24 10.27
CA GLY A 358 19.12 -38.07 9.60
C GLY A 358 17.66 -37.82 9.95
N ARG A 359 17.20 -36.60 9.70
CA ARG A 359 15.78 -36.28 9.85
C ARG A 359 14.97 -37.03 8.79
N VAL A 360 13.94 -37.76 9.25
CA VAL A 360 12.98 -38.44 8.37
C VAL A 360 12.01 -37.43 7.75
N GLU A 361 11.67 -36.38 8.49
CA GLU A 361 10.71 -35.36 8.07
C GLU A 361 11.36 -34.21 7.26
N PRO A 362 10.75 -33.79 6.13
CA PRO A 362 11.16 -32.60 5.40
C PRO A 362 11.25 -31.36 6.30
N ILE A 363 12.30 -30.57 6.10
CA ILE A 363 12.37 -29.23 6.69
C ILE A 363 11.42 -28.32 5.90
N HIS A 364 10.36 -27.86 6.55
CA HIS A 364 9.44 -26.90 5.95
C HIS A 364 10.16 -25.58 5.70
N ALA A 365 10.16 -25.12 4.44
CA ALA A 365 10.75 -23.84 4.07
C ALA A 365 9.86 -22.70 4.60
N VAL A 366 10.38 -21.91 5.54
CA VAL A 366 9.71 -20.69 6.02
C VAL A 366 10.12 -19.52 5.12
N VAL A 367 9.16 -18.94 4.40
CA VAL A 367 9.41 -17.76 3.56
C VAL A 367 9.61 -16.55 4.45
N LEU A 368 10.85 -16.06 4.53
CA LEU A 368 11.19 -14.86 5.29
C LEU A 368 10.81 -13.59 4.50
N PRO A 369 10.40 -12.50 5.19
CA PRO A 369 10.10 -11.22 4.55
C PRO A 369 11.30 -10.69 3.77
N ARG A 370 11.07 -10.27 2.53
CA ARG A 370 12.12 -9.74 1.63
C ARG A 370 12.76 -8.48 2.23
N GLY A 371 14.07 -8.31 2.01
CA GLY A 371 14.81 -7.11 2.41
C GLY A 371 15.24 -7.05 3.89
N LYS A 372 14.98 -8.09 4.68
CA LYS A 372 15.41 -8.20 6.09
C LYS A 372 16.54 -9.22 6.22
N SER A 373 17.53 -8.96 7.08
CA SER A 373 18.60 -9.92 7.36
C SER A 373 18.04 -11.13 8.13
N LEU A 374 18.74 -12.28 8.04
CA LEU A 374 18.37 -13.47 8.81
C LEU A 374 18.32 -13.16 10.31
N ASP A 375 19.26 -12.37 10.81
CA ASP A 375 19.30 -11.92 12.21
C ASP A 375 18.02 -11.15 12.60
N GLN A 376 17.55 -10.26 11.74
CA GLN A 376 16.32 -9.50 11.98
C GLN A 376 15.08 -10.40 11.93
N CYS A 377 15.05 -11.38 11.03
CA CYS A 377 13.95 -12.34 10.93
C CYS A 377 13.88 -13.24 12.18
N VAL A 378 15.04 -13.73 12.63
CA VAL A 378 15.17 -14.52 13.87
C VAL A 378 14.73 -13.70 15.08
N GLU A 379 15.18 -12.44 15.20
CA GLU A 379 14.72 -11.55 16.27
C GLU A 379 13.21 -11.30 16.23
N THR A 380 12.63 -11.14 15.04
CA THR A 380 11.19 -10.86 14.88
C THR A 380 10.36 -12.08 15.29
N LEU A 381 10.78 -13.28 14.90
CA LEU A 381 10.18 -14.55 15.33
C LEU A 381 10.29 -14.75 16.85
N GLN A 382 11.46 -14.44 17.44
CA GLN A 382 11.65 -14.53 18.89
C GLN A 382 10.80 -13.49 19.64
N LYS A 383 10.66 -12.26 19.13
CA LYS A 383 9.82 -11.22 19.71
C LYS A 383 8.35 -11.62 19.67
N GLN A 384 7.84 -12.14 18.55
CA GLN A 384 6.45 -12.61 18.49
C GLN A 384 6.17 -13.76 19.46
N THR A 385 7.10 -14.71 19.59
CA THR A 385 6.94 -15.83 20.54
C THR A 385 6.95 -15.35 22.01
N ARG A 386 7.67 -14.26 22.31
CA ARG A 386 7.76 -13.70 23.67
C ARG A 386 6.61 -12.75 24.05
N VAL A 387 5.88 -12.19 23.08
CA VAL A 387 4.76 -11.26 23.38
C VAL A 387 3.52 -12.00 23.90
N GLY A 388 3.37 -13.31 23.63
CA GLY A 388 2.23 -14.12 24.12
C GLY A 388 2.32 -14.63 25.57
N LYS A 389 3.46 -14.47 26.26
CA LYS A 389 3.64 -14.92 27.64
C LYS A 389 4.41 -13.87 28.43
N ALA A 390 3.66 -13.14 29.23
CA ALA A 390 4.02 -12.61 30.55
C ALA A 390 5.47 -12.14 30.78
N GLY A 391 5.59 -10.84 31.08
CA GLY A 391 6.32 -10.44 32.28
C GLY A 391 7.83 -10.31 32.15
N THR A 392 8.26 -9.05 32.05
CA THR A 392 9.46 -8.49 32.71
C THR A 392 10.86 -9.00 32.29
N ASN A 393 11.73 -8.01 32.05
CA ASN A 393 13.20 -8.01 32.15
C ASN A 393 14.03 -8.06 30.86
N LYS A 394 14.52 -6.84 30.52
CA LYS A 394 15.89 -6.43 30.12
C LYS A 394 16.66 -7.25 29.05
N PRO A 395 17.15 -6.59 27.97
CA PRO A 395 18.12 -7.21 27.07
C PRO A 395 19.55 -7.16 27.67
N PRO A 396 20.39 -8.19 27.41
CA PRO A 396 21.80 -8.18 27.79
C PRO A 396 22.63 -7.40 26.75
N ARG A 397 23.53 -6.54 27.23
CA ARG A 397 24.65 -5.98 26.45
C ARG A 397 25.73 -7.05 26.30
N CYS A 398 26.23 -7.26 25.08
CA CYS A 398 27.56 -7.82 24.87
C CYS A 398 28.42 -6.89 24.02
N ARG A 399 29.69 -6.87 24.41
CA ARG A 399 30.76 -5.95 24.05
C ARG A 399 31.47 -6.46 22.79
N GLY A 400 31.95 -5.54 21.96
CA GLY A 400 32.98 -5.81 20.95
C GLY A 400 33.83 -4.56 20.75
N ARG A 401 35.10 -4.63 21.14
CA ARG A 401 36.12 -3.57 21.09
C ARG A 401 36.84 -3.57 19.73
N GLY A 402 37.35 -2.40 19.33
CA GLY A 402 38.36 -2.21 18.28
C GLY A 402 38.24 -0.79 17.70
N ALA A 403 38.82 0.25 18.30
CA ALA A 403 40.23 0.65 18.32
C ALA A 403 40.77 1.26 17.00
N ARG A 404 40.80 2.61 17.03
CA ARG A 404 41.80 3.54 16.48
C ARG A 404 41.57 4.25 15.12
N PRO A 405 42.08 5.50 15.00
CA PRO A 405 41.49 6.57 14.20
C PRO A 405 42.34 6.95 12.98
N GLY A 406 41.72 7.58 12.00
CA GLY A 406 42.40 8.34 10.95
C GLY A 406 41.91 8.01 9.54
N GLY A 407 41.41 9.02 8.83
CA GLY A 407 41.32 8.99 7.37
C GLY A 407 39.93 9.24 6.78
N ARG A 408 39.74 10.46 6.26
CA ARG A 408 38.75 10.93 5.28
C ARG A 408 37.25 10.93 5.67
N PRO A 409 36.51 12.02 5.38
CA PRO A 409 35.07 12.02 5.57
C PRO A 409 34.43 10.99 4.62
N ALA A 410 33.58 10.13 5.16
CA ALA A 410 32.83 9.15 4.39
C ALA A 410 31.86 9.87 3.41
N PRO A 411 31.60 9.29 2.23
CA PRO A 411 30.63 9.85 1.30
C PRO A 411 29.25 9.87 1.96
N ARG A 412 28.54 11.01 1.84
CA ARG A 412 27.18 11.22 2.36
C ARG A 412 26.28 10.07 1.93
N ASN A 413 25.74 9.34 2.91
CA ASN A 413 24.83 8.23 2.64
C ASN A 413 23.42 8.77 2.37
N VAL A 414 22.60 8.06 1.60
CA VAL A 414 21.21 8.50 1.29
C VAL A 414 20.40 8.75 2.56
N PHE A 415 20.71 8.03 3.64
CA PHE A 415 20.13 8.24 4.97
C PHE A 415 20.63 9.51 5.67
N ASP A 416 21.85 9.97 5.41
CA ASP A 416 22.31 11.26 5.91
C ASP A 416 21.58 12.39 5.20
N PHE A 417 21.38 12.29 3.89
CA PHE A 417 20.57 13.23 3.11
C PHE A 417 19.09 13.22 3.53
N LEU A 418 18.52 12.04 3.77
CA LEU A 418 17.16 11.90 4.30
C LEU A 418 17.05 12.46 5.72
N ASN A 419 18.05 12.24 6.57
CA ASN A 419 18.07 12.84 7.92
C ASN A 419 18.23 14.37 7.85
N GLU A 420 19.04 14.89 6.93
CA GLU A 420 19.25 16.33 6.71
C GLU A 420 17.98 17.01 6.16
N LYS A 421 17.23 16.34 5.26
CA LYS A 421 15.96 16.84 4.69
C LYS A 421 14.72 16.57 5.54
N LEU A 422 14.66 15.47 6.29
CA LEU A 422 13.50 15.14 7.17
C LEU A 422 13.63 15.78 8.56
N GLN A 423 14.85 16.06 9.04
CA GLN A 423 15.10 16.79 10.28
C GLN A 423 15.47 18.25 10.00
N GLY A 424 14.69 18.93 9.17
CA GLY A 424 14.83 20.38 8.97
C GLY A 424 15.14 21.08 10.30
N GLN A 425 16.34 21.67 10.37
CA GLN A 425 17.09 22.16 11.54
C GLN A 425 17.94 21.13 12.29
N ALA A 426 19.17 20.95 11.81
CA ALA A 426 20.29 20.52 12.65
C ALA A 426 20.51 21.52 13.81
N PRO A 427 20.77 21.06 15.04
CA PRO A 427 21.11 21.93 16.16
C PRO A 427 22.60 22.26 16.09
N GLY A 428 23.01 23.49 15.78
CA GLY A 428 24.42 23.85 15.93
C GLY A 428 25.00 25.03 15.16
N ALA A 429 24.23 25.76 14.35
CA ALA A 429 24.69 27.07 13.86
C ALA A 429 24.29 28.15 14.87
N LEU A 430 25.27 28.59 15.67
CA LEU A 430 25.22 29.84 16.40
C LEU A 430 25.15 31.00 15.39
N GLU A 431 23.97 31.30 14.87
CA GLU A 431 23.70 32.60 14.26
C GLU A 431 23.19 33.54 15.34
N ALA A 432 24.15 34.27 15.91
CA ALA A 432 23.87 35.53 16.56
C ALA A 432 23.20 36.47 15.55
N GLY A 433 21.98 36.92 15.84
CA GLY A 433 21.47 38.19 15.32
C GLY A 433 21.13 38.24 13.82
N ALA A 434 20.21 37.41 13.35
CA ALA A 434 19.38 37.76 12.21
C ALA A 434 17.96 38.04 12.71
N ALA A 435 17.69 39.32 12.98
CA ALA A 435 16.37 39.83 13.32
C ALA A 435 15.33 39.31 12.30
N PRO A 436 14.09 38.99 12.71
CA PRO A 436 13.04 38.78 11.73
C PRO A 436 12.94 40.10 10.97
N ALA A 437 13.23 40.07 9.66
CA ALA A 437 12.98 41.19 8.76
C ALA A 437 11.60 41.74 9.10
N GLY A 438 11.56 43.01 9.50
CA GLY A 438 10.48 43.59 10.27
C GLY A 438 9.12 43.36 9.64
N ARG A 439 8.37 42.38 10.18
CA ARG A 439 6.92 42.36 9.99
C ARG A 439 6.40 43.56 10.74
N ARG A 440 6.05 44.61 9.98
CA ARG A 440 5.49 45.85 10.51
C ARG A 440 4.38 45.48 11.50
N SER A 441 4.47 46.05 12.70
CA SER A 441 3.55 45.91 13.85
C SER A 441 2.05 46.06 13.53
N LYS A 442 1.72 46.52 12.31
CA LYS A 442 0.36 46.79 11.84
C LYS A 442 -0.41 45.55 11.37
N ASP A 443 0.26 44.46 10.98
CA ASP A 443 -0.42 43.25 10.48
C ASP A 443 -0.65 42.17 11.56
N MET A 444 -0.28 42.46 12.81
CA MET A 444 -0.42 41.53 13.94
C MET A 444 -1.86 41.34 14.43
N TYR A 445 -2.81 42.13 13.93
CA TYR A 445 -4.18 42.19 14.45
C TYR A 445 -5.21 41.43 13.60
N HIS A 446 -4.88 41.03 12.38
CA HIS A 446 -5.73 40.17 11.55
C HIS A 446 -5.13 38.77 11.40
N ALA A 447 -5.22 37.97 12.46
CA ALA A 447 -4.90 36.54 12.36
C ALA A 447 -5.99 35.84 11.54
N SER A 448 -5.73 35.67 10.24
CA SER A 448 -6.56 34.87 9.33
C SER A 448 -6.80 33.47 9.93
N LYS A 449 -7.89 32.80 9.54
CA LYS A 449 -8.17 31.42 9.97
C LYS A 449 -6.95 30.50 9.74
N SER A 450 -6.20 30.73 8.66
CA SER A 450 -4.94 30.02 8.35
C SER A 450 -3.83 30.31 9.38
N ALA A 451 -3.61 31.57 9.77
CA ALA A 451 -2.61 31.94 10.77
C ALA A 451 -2.91 31.32 12.16
N LYS A 452 -4.19 31.26 12.56
CA LYS A 452 -4.62 30.60 13.80
C LYS A 452 -4.38 29.08 13.77
N ARG A 453 -4.66 28.43 12.64
CA ARG A 453 -4.35 27.01 12.42
C ARG A 453 -2.84 26.77 12.50
N ALA A 454 -2.03 27.60 11.86
CA ALA A 454 -0.58 27.49 11.92
C ALA A 454 -0.01 27.66 13.35
N LEU A 455 -0.55 28.60 14.13
CA LEU A 455 -0.19 28.80 15.53
C LEU A 455 -0.56 27.57 16.38
N SER A 456 -1.76 27.01 16.18
CA SER A 456 -2.24 25.82 16.89
C SER A 456 -1.36 24.60 16.59
N LEU A 457 -0.95 24.41 15.32
CA LEU A 457 -0.01 23.35 14.93
C LEU A 457 1.36 23.51 15.60
N ARG A 458 1.88 24.74 15.68
CA ARG A 458 3.15 25.01 16.38
C ARG A 458 3.07 24.74 17.87
N LEU A 459 1.95 25.06 18.52
CA LEU A 459 1.72 24.71 19.92
C LEU A 459 1.77 23.21 20.13
N PHE A 460 0.99 22.45 19.36
CA PHE A 460 0.96 20.99 19.43
C PHE A 460 2.34 20.36 19.21
N GLN A 461 3.09 20.82 18.20
CA GLN A 461 4.46 20.35 17.94
C GLN A 461 5.43 20.68 19.09
N THR A 462 5.24 21.82 19.74
CA THR A 462 6.09 22.24 20.88
C THR A 462 5.75 21.42 22.13
N GLU A 463 4.47 21.17 22.39
CA GLU A 463 3.98 20.30 23.46
C GLU A 463 4.52 18.87 23.30
N GLU A 464 4.48 18.31 22.10
CA GLU A 464 5.02 16.97 21.83
C GLU A 464 6.55 16.91 22.11
N LYS A 465 7.30 17.96 21.74
CA LYS A 465 8.73 18.07 22.06
C LYS A 465 8.96 18.17 23.57
N ILE A 466 8.10 18.88 24.29
CA ILE A 466 8.14 18.96 25.76
C ILE A 466 7.93 17.57 26.37
N GLU A 467 6.93 16.81 25.91
CA GLU A 467 6.71 15.46 26.43
C GLU A 467 7.86 14.51 26.15
N ARG A 468 8.44 14.56 24.94
CA ARG A 468 9.60 13.76 24.55
C ARG A 468 10.80 14.09 25.46
N THR A 469 11.12 15.37 25.63
CA THR A 469 12.22 15.80 26.53
C THR A 469 11.97 15.46 28.00
N GLN A 470 10.71 15.50 28.46
CA GLN A 470 10.35 15.03 29.81
C GLN A 470 10.56 13.52 29.97
N ARG A 471 10.21 12.71 28.97
CA ARG A 471 10.50 11.27 28.94
C ARG A 471 11.99 11.00 29.01
N ASP A 472 12.80 11.77 28.27
CA ASP A 472 14.26 11.66 28.28
C ASP A 472 14.84 12.02 29.66
N ILE A 473 14.36 13.10 30.30
CA ILE A 473 14.78 13.47 31.65
C ILE A 473 14.50 12.34 32.64
N ARG A 474 13.30 11.73 32.61
CA ARG A 474 12.97 10.58 33.45
C ARG A 474 13.91 9.41 33.19
N SER A 475 14.15 9.06 31.93
CA SER A 475 15.06 7.98 31.56
C SER A 475 16.50 8.24 32.02
N ILE A 476 16.99 9.48 31.98
CA ILE A 476 18.33 9.85 32.44
C ILE A 476 18.40 9.80 33.97
N GLN A 477 17.37 10.26 34.69
CA GLN A 477 17.27 10.15 36.14
C GLN A 477 17.28 8.69 36.61
N GLU A 478 16.54 7.80 35.95
CA GLU A 478 16.58 6.35 36.22
C GLU A 478 17.96 5.75 35.92
N ALA A 479 18.65 6.22 34.88
CA ALA A 479 20.02 5.82 34.59
C ALA A 479 21.00 6.29 35.69
N LEU A 480 20.83 7.50 36.22
CA LEU A 480 21.62 8.01 37.35
C LEU A 480 21.38 7.18 38.61
N ALA A 481 20.12 6.86 38.94
CA ALA A 481 19.79 6.01 40.07
C ALA A 481 20.44 4.61 39.97
N ARG A 482 20.49 4.03 38.76
CA ARG A 482 21.15 2.74 38.51
C ARG A 482 22.68 2.78 38.60
N ASN A 483 23.31 3.93 38.31
CA ASN A 483 24.76 4.09 38.31
C ASN A 483 25.31 4.68 39.62
N ALA A 484 24.43 5.06 40.55
CA ALA A 484 24.82 5.59 41.86
C ALA A 484 25.82 4.65 42.57
N GLY A 485 27.00 5.17 42.89
CA GLY A 485 28.05 4.48 43.65
C GLY A 485 28.93 3.50 42.87
N ARG A 486 28.65 3.15 41.60
CA ARG A 486 29.45 2.16 40.84
C ARG A 486 30.36 2.75 39.77
N HIS A 487 29.93 3.82 39.09
CA HIS A 487 30.65 4.36 37.94
C HIS A 487 30.64 5.89 37.94
N SER A 488 31.61 6.50 38.63
CA SER A 488 31.76 7.98 38.75
C SER A 488 31.78 8.70 37.40
N VAL A 489 32.54 8.19 36.42
CA VAL A 489 32.63 8.79 35.07
C VAL A 489 31.30 8.71 34.33
N ALA A 490 30.58 7.58 34.46
CA ALA A 490 29.28 7.42 33.81
C ALA A 490 28.19 8.29 34.48
N SER A 491 28.22 8.45 35.80
CA SER A 491 27.33 9.37 36.50
C SER A 491 27.60 10.83 36.11
N ALA A 492 28.86 11.24 35.95
CA ALA A 492 29.21 12.60 35.50
C ALA A 492 28.65 12.90 34.09
N GLN A 493 28.83 11.98 33.14
CA GLN A 493 28.26 12.12 31.78
C GLN A 493 26.73 12.16 31.78
N LEU A 494 26.08 11.37 32.63
CA LEU A 494 24.62 11.38 32.77
C LEU A 494 24.12 12.67 33.42
N GLN A 495 24.86 13.24 34.38
CA GLN A 495 24.55 14.54 34.98
C GLN A 495 24.66 15.67 33.96
N GLU A 496 25.70 15.66 33.12
CA GLU A 496 25.86 16.62 32.02
C GLU A 496 24.69 16.54 31.03
N LYS A 497 24.30 15.32 30.63
CA LYS A 497 23.13 15.10 29.77
C LYS A 497 21.83 15.55 30.42
N LEU A 498 21.67 15.32 31.73
CA LEU A 498 20.51 15.79 32.49
C LEU A 498 20.44 17.31 32.49
N ALA A 499 21.56 18.00 32.73
CA ALA A 499 21.63 19.46 32.68
C ALA A 499 21.31 20.01 31.28
N GLY A 500 21.79 19.34 30.22
CA GLY A 500 21.45 19.67 28.83
C GLY A 500 19.95 19.52 28.52
N ALA A 501 19.35 18.38 28.89
CA ALA A 501 17.93 18.12 28.69
C ALA A 501 17.03 19.08 29.49
N GLN A 502 17.45 19.45 30.72
CA GLN A 502 16.75 20.46 31.53
C GLN A 502 16.79 21.84 30.89
N ARG A 503 17.93 22.25 30.31
CA ARG A 503 18.05 23.51 29.58
C ARG A 503 17.14 23.55 28.36
N GLN A 504 17.08 22.45 27.60
CA GLN A 504 16.18 22.30 26.45
C GLN A 504 14.71 22.37 26.88
N LEU A 505 14.33 21.71 27.97
CA LEU A 505 12.97 21.79 28.52
C LEU A 505 12.60 23.23 28.88
N GLY A 506 13.53 23.99 29.49
CA GLY A 506 13.33 25.40 29.79
C GLY A 506 13.11 26.25 28.54
N GLN A 507 13.89 26.02 27.48
CA GLN A 507 13.73 26.71 26.19
C GLN A 507 12.39 26.39 25.53
N LEU A 508 11.99 25.12 25.49
CA LEU A 508 10.71 24.70 24.90
C LEU A 508 9.52 25.27 25.68
N ARG A 509 9.56 25.28 27.02
CA ARG A 509 8.53 25.91 27.86
C ARG A 509 8.43 27.41 27.64
N ALA A 510 9.56 28.10 27.42
CA ALA A 510 9.55 29.52 27.07
C ALA A 510 8.92 29.76 25.68
N GLN A 511 9.18 28.88 24.71
CA GLN A 511 8.55 28.93 23.39
C GLN A 511 7.04 28.67 23.47
N GLU A 512 6.62 27.65 24.23
CA GLU A 512 5.22 27.35 24.49
C GLU A 512 4.49 28.56 25.12
N ALA A 513 5.07 29.19 26.14
CA ALA A 513 4.50 30.38 26.77
C ALA A 513 4.36 31.56 25.79
N GLY A 514 5.33 31.73 24.88
CA GLY A 514 5.27 32.74 23.82
C GLY A 514 4.11 32.49 22.85
N LEU A 515 3.98 31.26 22.35
CA LEU A 515 2.89 30.87 21.45
C LEU A 515 1.51 30.98 22.13
N GLN A 516 1.39 30.59 23.40
CA GLN A 516 0.15 30.76 24.16
C GLN A 516 -0.21 32.25 24.34
N GLN A 517 0.76 33.14 24.54
CA GLN A 517 0.52 34.57 24.61
C GLN A 517 0.02 35.13 23.26
N GLU A 518 0.59 34.68 22.15
CA GLU A 518 0.12 35.02 20.80
C GLU A 518 -1.31 34.51 20.55
N GLN A 519 -1.64 33.30 20.98
CA GLN A 519 -3.00 32.76 20.88
C GLN A 519 -4.00 33.60 21.68
N ARG A 520 -3.67 33.92 22.94
CA ARG A 520 -4.50 34.81 23.77
C ARG A 520 -4.72 36.16 23.12
N LYS A 521 -3.69 36.76 22.50
CA LYS A 521 -3.82 38.02 21.74
C LYS A 521 -4.78 37.86 20.55
N ALA A 522 -4.62 36.80 19.77
CA ALA A 522 -5.49 36.51 18.62
C ALA A 522 -6.96 36.24 19.00
N ASP A 523 -7.19 35.65 20.18
CA ASP A 523 -8.54 35.39 20.70
C ASP A 523 -9.17 36.63 21.34
N THR A 524 -8.39 37.46 22.04
CA THR A 524 -8.87 38.76 22.54
C THR A 524 -9.33 39.67 21.40
N HIS A 525 -8.62 39.67 20.28
CA HIS A 525 -9.03 40.43 19.10
C HIS A 525 -10.35 39.92 18.52
N LYS A 526 -10.54 38.59 18.44
CA LYS A 526 -11.80 37.99 17.96
C LYS A 526 -12.99 38.44 18.82
N LYS A 527 -12.84 38.40 20.15
CA LYS A 527 -13.87 38.86 21.09
C LYS A 527 -14.18 40.36 20.98
N MET A 528 -13.25 41.16 20.46
CA MET A 528 -13.44 42.60 20.21
C MET A 528 -14.08 42.89 18.83
N THR A 529 -14.09 41.91 17.92
CA THR A 529 -14.62 42.08 16.55
C THR A 529 -15.97 41.42 16.31
N GLU A 530 -16.45 40.57 17.23
CA GLU A 530 -17.81 40.02 17.23
C GLU A 530 -18.72 40.93 18.07
N PHE A 531 -19.45 41.85 17.42
CA PHE A 531 -20.56 42.64 17.98
C PHE A 531 -21.88 42.23 17.35
#